data_AF-A0A848N569-F1
#
_entry.id   AF-A0A848N569-F1
#
_cell.length_a   1.000
_cell.length_b   1.000
_cell.length_c   1.000
_cell.angle_alpha   90.00
_cell.angle_beta   90.00
_cell.angle_gamma   90.00
#
_symmetry.space_group_name_H-M   'P 1'
#
loop_
_entity.id
_entity.type
_entity.pdbx_description
1 polymer ?
#
loop_
_entity_poly.entity_id
_entity_poly.type
_entity_poly.pdbx_seq_one_letter_code
_entity_poly.pdbx_strand_id
1 'polypeptide(L)' 'ILERSAAGREAARARGRFGGRPEKLTTQDLDLLKTLVDSGTPIKTIAERWNVSRTTIYRYLDKMGEKD' A
#
# COMPACT_ATOMS: atom_id res chain seq x y z
N ILE A 1 -8.32 -22.07 22.51
CA ILE A 1 -7.94 -20.63 22.48
C ILE A 1 -7.89 -20.08 21.05
N LEU A 2 -7.39 -20.82 20.06
CA LEU A 2 -7.32 -20.41 18.66
C LEU A 2 -8.69 -20.08 18.00
N GLU A 3 -9.73 -20.87 18.26
CA GLU A 3 -11.06 -20.68 17.62
C GLU A 3 -11.74 -19.37 18.04
N ARG A 4 -11.65 -18.97 19.31
CA ARG A 4 -12.24 -17.70 19.79
C ARG A 4 -11.56 -16.47 19.17
N SER A 5 -10.25 -16.54 18.94
CA SER A 5 -9.48 -15.47 18.29
C SER A 5 -9.77 -15.38 16.80
N ALA A 6 -10.08 -16.49 16.13
CA ALA A 6 -10.51 -16.49 14.73
C ALA A 6 -11.89 -15.83 14.58
N ALA A 7 -12.87 -16.26 15.39
CA ALA A 7 -14.22 -15.69 15.41
C ALA A 7 -14.21 -14.18 15.75
N GLY A 8 -13.36 -13.75 16.69
CA GLY A 8 -13.19 -12.33 17.02
C GLY A 8 -12.61 -11.50 15.86
N ARG A 9 -11.62 -12.04 15.13
CA ARG A 9 -11.05 -11.38 13.94
C ARG A 9 -12.04 -11.32 12.79
N GLU A 10 -12.84 -12.36 12.61
CA GLU A 10 -13.87 -12.40 11.57
C GLU A 10 -14.99 -11.40 11.87
N ALA A 11 -15.49 -11.35 13.11
CA ALA A 11 -16.46 -10.34 13.54
C ALA A 11 -15.89 -8.90 13.44
N ALA A 12 -14.58 -8.70 13.65
CA ALA A 12 -13.93 -7.41 13.41
C ALA A 12 -13.90 -7.04 11.92
N ARG A 13 -13.55 -7.97 11.02
CA ARG A 13 -13.60 -7.74 9.56
C ARG A 13 -15.03 -7.48 9.07
N ALA A 14 -16.02 -8.21 9.56
CA ALA A 14 -17.43 -7.99 9.22
C ALA A 14 -17.91 -6.58 9.61
N ARG A 15 -17.32 -5.99 10.65
CA ARG A 15 -17.53 -4.58 11.05
C ARG A 15 -16.61 -3.58 10.33
N GLY A 16 -15.92 -4.00 9.27
CA GLY A 16 -15.02 -3.17 8.47
C GLY A 16 -13.65 -2.90 9.12
N ARG A 17 -13.32 -3.53 10.25
CA ARG A 17 -12.00 -3.39 10.88
C ARG A 17 -11.03 -4.43 10.33
N PHE A 18 -10.35 -4.04 9.26
CA PHE A 18 -9.22 -4.79 8.72
C PHE A 18 -7.97 -4.42 9.51
N GLY A 19 -7.62 -5.24 10.52
CA GLY A 19 -6.38 -5.06 11.26
C GLY A 19 -5.15 -5.20 10.36
N GLY A 20 -4.04 -4.55 10.71
CA GLY A 20 -2.79 -4.59 9.96
C GLY A 20 -1.99 -3.29 10.11
N ARG A 21 -0.77 -3.28 9.56
CA ARG A 21 0.02 -2.04 9.48
C ARG A 21 -0.64 -1.13 8.43
N PRO A 22 -0.99 0.13 8.76
CA PRO A 22 -1.53 1.05 7.78
C PRO A 22 -0.54 1.26 6.63
N GLU A 23 -1.08 1.43 5.42
CA GLU A 23 -0.26 1.76 4.24
C GLU A 23 0.42 3.12 4.44
N LYS A 24 1.63 3.25 3.91
CA LYS A 24 2.46 4.45 4.07
C LYS A 24 2.11 5.55 3.07
N LEU A 25 1.54 5.19 1.93
CA LEU A 25 1.09 6.12 0.90
C LEU A 25 -0.44 6.11 0.86
N THR A 26 -1.02 7.30 0.79
CA THR A 26 -2.46 7.49 0.57
C THR A 26 -2.82 7.34 -0.91
N THR A 27 -4.10 7.21 -1.24
CA THR A 27 -4.54 7.14 -2.65
C THR A 27 -4.06 8.35 -3.48
N GLN A 28 -4.06 9.56 -2.88
CA GLN A 28 -3.54 10.76 -3.54
C GLN A 28 -2.04 10.68 -3.80
N ASP A 29 -1.28 10.10 -2.86
CA ASP A 29 0.15 9.87 -3.05
C ASP A 29 0.40 8.87 -4.17
N LEU A 30 -0.47 7.87 -4.34
CA LEU A 30 -0.38 6.88 -5.41
C LEU A 30 -0.61 7.51 -6.80
N ASP A 31 -1.59 8.40 -6.94
CA ASP A 31 -1.83 9.14 -8.19
C ASP A 31 -0.65 10.05 -8.55
N LEU A 32 -0.08 10.72 -7.55
CA LEU A 32 1.10 11.54 -7.72
C LEU A 32 2.34 10.70 -8.08
N LEU A 33 2.51 9.55 -7.42
CA LEU A 33 3.58 8.60 -7.72
C LEU A 33 3.50 8.14 -9.18
N LYS A 34 2.31 7.79 -9.67
CA LYS A 34 2.10 7.41 -11.07
C LYS A 34 2.50 8.54 -12.02
N THR A 35 2.04 9.75 -11.75
CA THR A 35 2.37 10.95 -12.56
C THR A 35 3.89 11.19 -12.61
N LEU A 36 4.59 11.04 -11.48
CA LEU A 36 6.04 11.21 -11.42
C LEU A 36 6.77 10.12 -12.22
N VAL A 37 6.32 8.87 -12.14
CA VAL A 37 6.89 7.77 -12.93
C VAL A 37 6.66 8.00 -14.42
N ASP A 38 5.45 8.39 -14.82
CA ASP A 38 5.08 8.67 -16.21
C ASP A 38 5.88 9.87 -16.79
N SER A 39 6.20 10.86 -15.95
CA SER A 39 7.09 11.98 -16.32
C SER A 39 8.57 11.61 -16.46
N GLY A 40 8.95 10.35 -16.17
CA GLY A 40 10.33 9.87 -16.21
C GLY A 40 11.16 10.21 -14.97
N THR A 41 10.53 10.59 -13.85
CA THR A 41 11.26 10.88 -12.61
C THR A 41 11.92 9.60 -12.08
N PRO A 42 13.22 9.63 -11.70
CA PRO A 42 13.89 8.45 -11.17
C PRO A 42 13.22 7.89 -9.90
N ILE A 43 12.99 6.57 -9.87
CA ILE A 43 12.40 5.86 -8.72
C ILE A 43 13.13 6.14 -7.40
N LYS A 44 14.45 6.35 -7.44
CA LYS A 44 15.25 6.70 -6.26
C LYS A 44 14.78 8.02 -5.65
N THR A 45 14.61 9.06 -6.46
CA THR A 45 14.16 10.40 -6.02
C THR A 45 12.74 10.34 -5.46
N ILE A 46 11.86 9.56 -6.10
CA ILE A 46 10.50 9.31 -5.61
C ILE A 46 10.56 8.63 -4.23
N ALA A 47 11.36 7.57 -4.09
CA ALA A 47 11.50 6.84 -2.84
C ALA A 47 12.02 7.73 -1.68
N GLU A 48 13.02 8.57 -1.96
CA GLU A 48 13.57 9.55 -1.01
C GLU A 48 12.52 10.56 -0.56
N ARG A 49 11.68 11.07 -1.48
CA ARG A 49 10.63 12.05 -1.15
C ARG A 49 9.62 11.54 -0.13
N TRP A 50 9.23 10.26 -0.21
CA TRP A 50 8.32 9.63 0.75
C TRP A 50 9.05 8.92 1.90
N ASN A 51 10.38 8.99 1.96
CA ASN A 51 11.22 8.28 2.92
C ASN A 51 10.90 6.77 2.98
N VAL A 52 10.80 6.14 1.81
CA VAL A 52 10.54 4.70 1.65
C VAL A 52 11.65 4.05 0.83
N SER A 53 11.71 2.71 0.83
CA SER A 53 12.64 1.99 -0.04
C SER A 53 12.16 1.99 -1.49
N ARG A 54 13.09 1.87 -2.44
CA ARG A 54 12.75 1.63 -3.87
C ARG A 54 11.82 0.43 -4.05
N THR A 55 12.03 -0.63 -3.27
CA THR A 55 11.16 -1.82 -3.26
C THR A 55 9.72 -1.48 -2.89
N THR A 56 9.52 -0.53 -1.97
CA THR A 56 8.18 -0.06 -1.61
C THR A 56 7.49 0.61 -2.80
N ILE A 57 8.22 1.46 -3.54
CA ILE A 57 7.70 2.10 -4.76
C ILE A 57 7.34 1.04 -5.82
N TYR A 58 8.24 0.09 -6.10
CA TYR A 58 7.93 -0.99 -7.05
C TYR A 58 6.72 -1.81 -6.63
N ARG A 59 6.55 -2.11 -5.34
CA ARG A 59 5.37 -2.84 -4.83
C ARG A 59 4.08 -2.08 -5.05
N TYR A 60 4.09 -0.74 -4.93
CA TYR A 60 2.92 0.07 -5.24
C TYR A 60 2.65 0.12 -6.74
N LEU A 61 3.68 0.22 -7.58
CA LEU A 61 3.53 0.19 -9.04
C LEU A 61 2.96 -1.16 -9.52
N ASP A 62 3.45 -2.26 -8.96
CA ASP A 62 2.97 -3.62 -9.22
C ASP A 62 1.50 -3.78 -8.82
N LYS A 63 1.14 -3.34 -7.61
CA LYS A 63 -0.26 -3.33 -7.12
C LYS A 63 -1.20 -2.47 -7.97
N MET A 64 -0.68 -1.43 -8.65
CA MET A 64 -1.44 -0.62 -9.60
C MET A 64 -1.53 -1.27 -11.00
N GLY A 65 -0.55 -2.10 -11.35
CA GLY A 65 -0.42 -2.77 -12.64
C GLY A 65 -1.16 -4.11 -12.74
N GLU A 66 -1.55 -4.74 -11.63
CA GLU A 66 -2.33 -5.98 -11.64
C GLU A 66 -3.82 -5.74 -11.33
N LYS A 67 -4.60 -5.69 -12.41
CA LYS A 67 -5.97 -6.20 -12.49
C LYS A 67 -6.21 -6.67 -13.93
N ASP A 68 -5.78 -7.90 -14.21
CA ASP A 68 -6.49 -8.78 -15.14
C ASP A 68 -7.44 -9.68 -14.32
#